data_AF-A0AA40ER72-F1
#
_entry.id   AF-A0AA40ER72-F1
#
_cell.length_a   1.000
_cell.length_b   1.000
_cell.length_c   1.000
_cell.angle_alpha   90.00
_cell.angle_beta   90.00
_cell.angle_gamma   90.00
#
_symmetry.space_group_name_H-M   'P 1'
#
loop_
_entity.id
_entity.type
_entity.pdbx_description
1 polymer ?
#
loop_
_entity_poly.entity_id
_entity_poly.type
_entity_poly.pdbx_seq_one_letter_code
_entity_poly.pdbx_strand_id
1 'polypeptide(L)'
;MQTVQNVTNDETGKGDKPKTTAGSGIHFEPGMFLYVPKANFQDKDTIVRMASIPHGTTMNAQGHVPTKTANPLGGVTGAPTIDVVDTTPFPIGKFNPEDRLVKLFATPMDAGRDNLTLRVPQKLKPFIEQGTITKEIIKNPNIVLRNALQGLTVKEHVAFEVSTGHPTAKVNSGGISNIAFLSGQQDPVKDAVTPASVVRPNAHAESATSKFWIEKIEYDVIVPKLPGNASIDLKPEMPPSHHQAPTPRFRITAPPGGVPPGGKKIKVTGTQIQYSQTIILNFGGLSWPHVTCATLVPTDLQRFQMTGKE
;
A
#
# COMPACT_ATOMS: atom_id res chain seq x y z
N MET A 1 -17.86 7.39 -2.10
CA MET A 1 -17.06 7.90 -3.23
C MET A 1 -15.66 8.14 -2.71
N GLN A 2 -14.63 7.49 -3.26
CA GLN A 2 -13.24 7.69 -2.88
C GLN A 2 -12.71 8.92 -3.62
N THR A 3 -12.11 9.87 -2.90
CA THR A 3 -11.43 11.02 -3.50
C THR A 3 -9.93 10.76 -3.46
N VAL A 4 -9.26 10.84 -4.60
CA VAL A 4 -7.80 10.79 -4.69
C VAL A 4 -7.30 12.19 -5.01
N GLN A 5 -6.29 12.67 -4.29
CA GLN A 5 -5.72 13.99 -4.46
C GLN A 5 -4.19 13.91 -4.41
N ASN A 6 -3.49 14.61 -5.31
CA ASN A 6 -2.07 14.87 -5.13
C ASN A 6 -1.90 15.93 -4.04
N VAL A 7 -1.30 15.53 -2.93
CA VAL A 7 -1.03 16.39 -1.79
C VAL A 7 0.45 16.76 -1.68
N THR A 8 1.31 16.28 -2.59
CA THR A 8 2.75 16.55 -2.58
C THR A 8 3.03 18.04 -2.77
N ASN A 9 3.66 18.65 -1.78
CA ASN A 9 4.06 20.05 -1.78
C ASN A 9 5.58 20.17 -1.88
N ASP A 10 6.06 20.56 -3.05
CA ASP A 10 7.49 20.70 -3.35
C ASP A 10 8.17 21.82 -2.55
N GLU A 11 7.41 22.79 -2.04
CA GLU A 11 7.94 23.91 -1.25
C GLU A 11 8.19 23.50 0.21
N THR A 12 7.24 22.77 0.82
CA THR A 12 7.30 22.39 2.23
C THR A 12 7.93 21.01 2.45
N GLY A 13 7.98 20.18 1.42
CA GLY A 13 8.35 18.77 1.53
C GLY A 13 7.27 17.91 2.19
N LYS A 14 6.03 18.40 2.36
CA LYS A 14 4.94 17.72 3.07
C LYS A 14 3.80 17.32 2.13
N GLY A 15 2.87 16.52 2.65
CA GLY A 15 1.60 16.19 2.02
C GLY A 15 0.52 17.26 2.25
N ASP A 16 0.84 18.55 2.10
CA ASP A 16 -0.05 19.68 2.45
C ASP A 16 -0.38 20.63 1.28
N LYS A 17 -0.24 20.16 0.03
CA LYS A 17 -0.55 20.97 -1.16
C LYS A 17 -2.00 21.48 -1.14
N PRO A 18 -2.26 22.80 -1.32
CA PRO A 18 -3.60 23.35 -1.32
C PRO A 18 -4.51 22.75 -2.40
N LYS A 19 -5.77 22.48 -2.02
CA LYS A 19 -6.82 21.91 -2.88
C LYS A 19 -7.19 22.76 -4.11
N THR A 20 -6.88 24.05 -4.09
CA THR A 20 -7.23 25.02 -5.15
C THR A 20 -6.24 25.04 -6.32
N THR A 21 -5.14 24.29 -6.24
CA THR A 21 -4.19 24.18 -7.34
C THR A 21 -4.80 23.36 -8.49
N ALA A 22 -4.66 23.84 -9.73
CA ALA A 22 -5.18 23.20 -10.93
C ALA A 22 -4.90 21.69 -10.91
N GLY A 23 -5.91 20.89 -11.27
CA GLY A 23 -5.90 19.44 -11.11
C GLY A 23 -4.60 18.83 -11.63
N SER A 24 -3.77 18.32 -10.71
CA SER A 24 -2.68 17.44 -11.09
C SER A 24 -3.28 16.18 -11.70
N GLY A 25 -2.75 15.70 -12.83
CA GLY A 25 -3.07 14.35 -13.30
C GLY A 25 -2.80 13.35 -12.16
N ILE A 26 -3.84 12.64 -11.75
CA ILE A 26 -3.78 11.66 -10.67
C ILE A 26 -4.03 10.29 -11.29
N HIS A 27 -3.15 9.35 -10.93
CA HIS A 27 -3.34 7.94 -11.23
C HIS A 27 -4.41 7.37 -10.28
N PHE A 28 -5.40 6.67 -10.81
CA PHE A 28 -6.34 5.85 -10.02
C PHE A 28 -6.62 4.54 -10.75
N GLU A 29 -6.76 3.45 -10.01
CA GLU A 29 -6.93 2.09 -10.54
C GLU A 29 -8.31 1.53 -10.12
N PRO A 30 -9.41 1.85 -10.83
CA PRO A 30 -10.71 1.24 -10.53
C PRO A 30 -10.65 -0.26 -10.79
N GLY A 31 -11.38 -1.01 -9.95
CA GLY A 31 -11.34 -2.46 -10.00
C GLY A 31 -12.30 -3.11 -9.02
N MET A 32 -12.19 -4.43 -8.91
CA MET A 32 -12.96 -5.22 -7.96
C MET A 32 -12.13 -6.36 -7.38
N PHE A 33 -12.50 -6.75 -6.16
CA PHE A 33 -12.06 -8.00 -5.56
C PHE A 33 -13.19 -9.03 -5.68
N LEU A 34 -12.83 -10.25 -6.07
CA LEU A 34 -13.72 -11.40 -6.10
C LEU A 34 -13.20 -12.47 -5.14
N TYR A 35 -14.11 -13.08 -4.40
CA TYR A 35 -13.87 -14.36 -3.73
C TYR A 35 -14.36 -15.46 -4.66
N VAL A 36 -13.47 -16.40 -4.99
CA VAL A 36 -13.78 -17.55 -5.84
C VAL A 36 -13.70 -18.80 -4.96
N PRO A 37 -14.83 -19.45 -4.67
CA PRO A 37 -14.85 -20.67 -3.88
C PRO A 37 -14.06 -21.79 -4.58
N LYS A 38 -13.49 -22.70 -3.78
CA LYS A 38 -12.91 -23.95 -4.29
C LYS A 38 -13.89 -24.70 -5.19
N ALA A 39 -13.35 -25.37 -6.19
CA ALA A 39 -14.08 -26.18 -7.18
C ALA A 39 -13.32 -27.49 -7.48
N ASN A 40 -13.92 -28.39 -8.26
CA ASN A 40 -13.33 -29.71 -8.54
C ASN A 40 -11.96 -29.63 -9.26
N PHE A 41 -11.66 -28.51 -9.91
CA PHE A 41 -10.40 -28.24 -10.61
C PHE A 41 -9.51 -27.22 -9.88
N GLN A 42 -9.91 -26.77 -8.69
CA GLN A 42 -9.19 -25.81 -7.85
C GLN A 42 -9.50 -26.10 -6.37
N ASP A 43 -8.59 -26.79 -5.69
CA ASP A 43 -8.81 -27.36 -4.35
C ASP A 43 -8.84 -26.33 -3.20
N LYS A 44 -8.61 -25.04 -3.51
CA LYS A 44 -8.54 -23.94 -2.54
C LYS A 44 -9.31 -22.72 -3.02
N ASP A 45 -9.91 -22.02 -2.07
CA ASP A 45 -10.51 -20.71 -2.32
C ASP A 45 -9.45 -19.72 -2.81
N THR A 46 -9.80 -18.92 -3.82
CA THR A 46 -8.93 -17.86 -4.34
C THR A 46 -9.56 -16.49 -4.17
N ILE A 47 -8.70 -15.49 -4.10
CA ILE A 47 -9.05 -14.08 -4.16
C ILE A 47 -8.49 -13.53 -5.47
N VAL A 48 -9.33 -12.80 -6.19
CA VAL A 48 -8.99 -12.22 -7.50
C VAL A 48 -9.15 -10.72 -7.43
N ARG A 49 -8.14 -9.99 -7.87
CA ARG A 49 -8.16 -8.54 -8.05
C ARG A 49 -8.10 -8.23 -9.53
N MET A 50 -9.15 -7.60 -10.04
CA MET A 50 -9.19 -7.08 -11.39
C MET A 50 -9.13 -5.56 -11.36
N ALA A 51 -8.38 -4.95 -12.26
CA ALA A 51 -8.31 -3.50 -12.36
C ALA A 51 -8.16 -3.03 -13.81
N SER A 52 -8.70 -1.85 -14.10
CA SER A 52 -8.49 -1.12 -15.35
C SER A 52 -7.75 0.17 -15.03
N ILE A 53 -6.58 0.36 -15.60
CA ILE A 53 -5.67 1.46 -15.30
C ILE A 53 -5.75 2.49 -16.44
N PRO A 54 -6.13 3.75 -16.17
CA PRO A 54 -6.47 4.75 -17.19
C PRO A 54 -5.38 5.08 -18.22
N HIS A 55 -4.12 4.74 -17.97
CA HIS A 55 -3.04 4.91 -18.95
C HIS A 55 -2.95 3.74 -19.96
N GLY A 56 -3.91 2.82 -19.98
CA GLY A 56 -4.05 1.78 -21.00
C GLY A 56 -3.53 0.40 -20.59
N THR A 57 -3.69 0.04 -19.32
CA THR A 57 -3.35 -1.30 -18.82
C THR A 57 -4.57 -1.91 -18.13
N THR A 58 -4.80 -3.21 -18.28
CA THR A 58 -5.75 -3.97 -17.46
C THR A 58 -5.03 -5.13 -16.81
N MET A 59 -5.44 -5.54 -15.61
CA MET A 59 -4.83 -6.66 -14.91
C MET A 59 -5.86 -7.58 -14.26
N ASN A 60 -5.47 -8.85 -14.16
CA ASN A 60 -6.11 -9.88 -13.37
C ASN A 60 -5.04 -10.55 -12.49
N ALA A 61 -5.05 -10.23 -11.19
CA ALA A 61 -4.14 -10.78 -10.20
C ALA A 61 -4.88 -11.75 -9.29
N GLN A 62 -4.27 -12.89 -8.98
CA GLN A 62 -4.91 -13.94 -8.18
C GLN A 62 -4.01 -14.38 -7.03
N GLY A 63 -4.65 -14.90 -5.99
CA GLY A 63 -3.98 -15.43 -4.81
C GLY A 63 -4.88 -16.40 -4.06
N HIS A 64 -4.33 -17.07 -3.05
CA HIS A 64 -5.15 -17.90 -2.15
C HIS A 64 -5.78 -17.05 -1.06
N VAL A 65 -7.00 -17.43 -0.66
CA VAL A 65 -7.61 -16.88 0.55
C VAL A 65 -6.76 -17.31 1.75
N PRO A 66 -6.44 -16.38 2.68
CA PRO A 66 -5.63 -16.70 3.84
C PRO A 66 -6.35 -17.69 4.76
N THR A 67 -5.59 -18.62 5.34
CA THR A 67 -6.13 -19.57 6.34
C THR A 67 -6.58 -18.81 7.57
N LYS A 68 -7.84 -18.99 7.96
CA LYS A 68 -8.38 -18.40 9.19
C LYS A 68 -7.82 -19.11 10.42
N THR A 69 -7.37 -18.33 11.40
CA THR A 69 -7.04 -18.80 12.74
C THR A 69 -8.26 -18.69 13.67
N ALA A 70 -8.10 -19.04 14.95
CA ALA A 70 -9.12 -18.87 15.99
C ALA A 70 -9.27 -17.43 16.50
N ASN A 71 -8.45 -16.48 16.05
CA ASN A 71 -8.54 -15.09 16.51
C ASN A 71 -9.77 -14.38 15.91
N PRO A 72 -10.28 -13.28 16.52
CA PRO A 72 -11.48 -12.58 16.06
C PRO A 72 -11.46 -12.08 14.60
N LEU A 73 -10.33 -11.61 14.08
CA LEU A 73 -10.18 -11.27 12.66
C LEU A 73 -9.94 -12.52 11.79
N GLY A 74 -9.61 -13.66 12.40
CA GLY A 74 -9.13 -14.87 11.75
C GLY A 74 -7.65 -14.80 11.37
N GLY A 75 -6.89 -13.88 11.96
CA GLY A 75 -5.49 -13.60 11.61
C GLY A 75 -4.45 -14.19 12.58
N VAL A 76 -3.18 -14.01 12.29
CA VAL A 76 -2.08 -14.38 13.20
C VAL A 76 -1.92 -13.28 14.26
N THR A 77 -1.62 -13.67 15.50
CA THR A 77 -1.40 -12.73 16.62
C THR A 77 -0.17 -11.84 16.36
N GLY A 78 -0.26 -10.57 16.74
CA GLY A 78 0.85 -9.60 16.63
C GLY A 78 0.94 -8.89 15.28
N ALA A 79 1.98 -8.07 15.13
CA ALA A 79 2.24 -7.28 13.93
C ALA A 79 2.72 -8.16 12.76
N PRO A 80 2.37 -7.82 11.51
CA PRO A 80 2.91 -8.52 10.36
C PRO A 80 4.40 -8.25 10.16
N THR A 81 5.09 -9.23 9.56
CA THR A 81 6.38 -8.95 8.90
C THR A 81 6.12 -8.34 7.53
N ILE A 82 6.68 -7.14 7.32
CA ILE A 82 6.61 -6.43 6.04
C ILE A 82 7.97 -6.56 5.37
N ASP A 83 8.01 -7.25 4.24
CA ASP A 83 9.25 -7.55 3.51
C ASP A 83 9.90 -6.30 2.94
N VAL A 84 11.21 -6.34 2.74
CA VAL A 84 11.92 -5.29 2.00
C VAL A 84 11.54 -5.43 0.53
N VAL A 85 11.27 -4.29 -0.12
CA VAL A 85 11.16 -4.22 -1.57
C VAL A 85 12.34 -3.40 -2.09
N ASP A 86 13.03 -3.90 -3.10
CA ASP A 86 14.14 -3.20 -3.75
C ASP A 86 13.67 -2.61 -5.09
N THR A 87 13.68 -1.28 -5.17
CA THR A 87 13.27 -0.52 -6.36
C THR A 87 14.39 -0.30 -7.37
N THR A 88 15.57 -0.89 -7.16
CA THR A 88 16.70 -0.78 -8.08
C THR A 88 16.35 -1.43 -9.43
N PRO A 89 16.51 -0.72 -10.56
CA PRO A 89 16.25 -1.31 -11.88
C PRO A 89 17.22 -2.43 -12.24
N PHE A 90 16.79 -3.31 -13.15
CA PHE A 90 17.53 -4.48 -13.59
C PHE A 90 17.28 -4.75 -15.09
N PRO A 91 18.13 -5.51 -15.80
CA PRO A 91 17.90 -5.83 -17.20
C PRO A 91 16.60 -6.63 -17.40
N ILE A 92 15.90 -6.40 -18.51
CA ILE A 92 14.66 -7.14 -18.82
C ILE A 92 14.92 -8.66 -18.83
N GLY A 93 14.04 -9.42 -18.16
CA GLY A 93 14.13 -10.88 -18.07
C GLY A 93 15.10 -11.41 -16.99
N LYS A 94 15.75 -10.53 -16.23
CA LYS A 94 16.78 -10.86 -15.24
C LYS A 94 16.30 -10.58 -13.80
N PHE A 95 15.42 -11.43 -13.31
CA PHE A 95 14.64 -11.17 -12.08
C PHE A 95 15.38 -11.45 -10.77
N ASN A 96 16.61 -11.97 -10.81
CA ASN A 96 17.29 -12.32 -9.58
C ASN A 96 17.81 -11.06 -8.85
N PRO A 97 17.94 -11.09 -7.51
CA PRO A 97 18.45 -9.95 -6.75
C PRO A 97 19.84 -9.48 -7.22
N GLU A 98 20.71 -10.38 -7.68
CA GLU A 98 22.05 -10.06 -8.18
C GLU A 98 22.05 -9.31 -9.52
N ASP A 99 20.95 -9.36 -10.28
CA ASP A 99 20.81 -8.66 -11.57
C ASP A 99 20.51 -7.16 -11.40
N ARG A 100 20.25 -6.72 -10.17
CA ARG A 100 20.01 -5.32 -9.82
C ARG A 100 21.23 -4.46 -10.15
N LEU A 101 21.00 -3.37 -10.87
CA LEU A 101 22.07 -2.46 -11.34
C LEU A 101 22.50 -1.46 -10.25
N VAL A 102 22.85 -1.96 -9.07
CA VAL A 102 23.12 -1.17 -7.85
C VAL A 102 24.16 -0.07 -8.09
N LYS A 103 25.25 -0.38 -8.80
CA LYS A 103 26.30 0.61 -9.08
C LYS A 103 25.83 1.71 -10.03
N LEU A 104 25.06 1.36 -11.06
CA LEU A 104 24.55 2.31 -12.05
C LEU A 104 23.52 3.26 -11.42
N PHE A 105 22.69 2.74 -10.51
CA PHE A 105 21.61 3.50 -9.87
C PHE A 105 21.97 4.06 -8.49
N ALA A 106 23.24 3.96 -8.06
CA ALA A 106 23.69 4.49 -6.77
C ALA A 106 23.37 5.98 -6.59
N THR A 107 23.65 6.81 -7.61
CA THR A 107 23.37 8.26 -7.60
C THR A 107 21.90 8.58 -7.88
N PRO A 108 21.25 8.01 -8.92
CA PRO A 108 19.82 8.23 -9.17
C PRO A 108 18.86 7.88 -8.03
N MET A 109 19.29 7.03 -7.10
CA MET A 109 18.53 6.58 -5.93
C MET A 109 19.05 7.18 -4.61
N ASP A 110 19.90 8.20 -4.68
CA ASP A 110 20.37 8.93 -3.52
C ASP A 110 19.61 10.25 -3.40
N ALA A 111 18.67 10.33 -2.45
CA ALA A 111 17.89 11.53 -2.21
C ALA A 111 18.77 12.74 -1.87
N GLY A 112 19.94 12.53 -1.23
CA GLY A 112 20.86 13.60 -0.86
C GLY A 112 21.60 14.24 -2.05
N ARG A 113 21.36 13.74 -3.26
CA ARG A 113 21.95 14.24 -4.51
C ARG A 113 20.88 15.00 -5.30
N ASP A 114 20.53 16.19 -4.83
CA ASP A 114 19.54 17.07 -5.46
C ASP A 114 19.79 17.21 -6.98
N ASN A 115 18.70 17.18 -7.77
CA ASN A 115 18.69 17.22 -9.25
C ASN A 115 19.43 16.08 -9.97
N LEU A 116 19.92 15.08 -9.24
CA LEU A 116 20.56 13.89 -9.83
C LEU A 116 19.70 12.62 -9.67
N THR A 117 18.56 12.72 -8.99
CA THR A 117 17.59 11.62 -8.96
C THR A 117 16.82 11.59 -10.27
N LEU A 118 16.58 10.41 -10.85
CA LEU A 118 15.76 10.30 -12.06
C LEU A 118 14.25 10.38 -11.75
N ARG A 119 13.88 10.95 -10.59
CA ARG A 119 12.53 10.95 -10.02
C ARG A 119 12.02 12.38 -9.84
N VAL A 120 10.70 12.52 -9.82
CA VAL A 120 10.05 13.77 -9.43
C VAL A 120 9.53 13.66 -8.00
N PRO A 121 9.61 14.73 -7.19
CA PRO A 121 10.28 16.00 -7.48
C PRO A 121 11.83 15.89 -7.48
N GLN A 122 12.49 16.79 -8.19
CA GLN A 122 13.96 16.79 -8.36
C GLN A 122 14.72 17.45 -7.20
N LYS A 123 14.06 18.37 -6.48
CA LYS A 123 14.58 19.05 -5.29
C LYS A 123 14.06 18.31 -4.06
N LEU A 124 14.92 17.51 -3.43
CA LEU A 124 14.52 16.60 -2.36
C LEU A 124 14.88 17.10 -0.98
N LYS A 125 15.76 18.11 -0.86
CA LYS A 125 16.13 18.70 0.43
C LYS A 125 14.93 18.97 1.38
N PRO A 126 13.84 19.65 0.97
CA PRO A 126 12.70 19.87 1.88
C PRO A 126 12.07 18.56 2.35
N PHE A 127 11.98 17.55 1.49
CA PHE A 127 11.41 16.25 1.82
C PHE A 127 12.29 15.45 2.78
N ILE A 128 13.62 15.55 2.64
CA ILE A 128 14.58 14.91 3.54
C ILE A 128 14.47 15.54 4.94
N GLU A 129 14.41 16.87 5.03
CA GLU A 129 14.26 17.59 6.30
C GLU A 129 12.95 17.22 7.02
N GLN A 130 11.89 16.91 6.26
CA GLN A 130 10.62 16.42 6.80
C GLN A 130 10.53 14.90 6.97
N GLY A 131 11.53 14.14 6.51
CA GLY A 131 11.53 12.68 6.51
C GLY A 131 10.46 12.02 5.60
N THR A 132 9.92 12.75 4.62
CA THR A 132 8.82 12.28 3.76
C THR A 132 9.30 11.58 2.49
N ILE A 133 10.43 12.01 1.92
CA ILE A 133 11.15 11.32 0.83
C ILE A 133 12.63 11.26 1.22
N THR A 134 13.09 10.08 1.61
CA THR A 134 14.50 9.83 1.97
C THR A 134 15.13 8.80 1.03
N LYS A 135 16.46 8.64 1.11
CA LYS A 135 17.19 7.62 0.35
C LYS A 135 16.69 6.21 0.67
N GLU A 136 16.37 5.96 1.93
CA GLU A 136 15.87 4.67 2.43
C GLU A 136 14.46 4.39 1.88
N ILE A 137 13.59 5.41 1.85
CA ILE A 137 12.25 5.30 1.26
C ILE A 137 12.33 5.08 -0.25
N ILE A 138 13.20 5.80 -0.97
CA ILE A 138 13.37 5.62 -2.42
C ILE A 138 13.77 4.17 -2.74
N LYS A 139 14.73 3.62 -1.99
CA LYS A 139 15.23 2.25 -2.19
C LYS A 139 14.22 1.18 -1.76
N ASN A 140 13.50 1.43 -0.67
CA ASN A 140 12.54 0.51 -0.08
C ASN A 140 11.31 1.24 0.46
N PRO A 141 10.31 1.51 -0.40
CA PRO A 141 9.08 2.19 0.03
C PRO A 141 8.31 1.48 1.16
N ASN A 142 8.47 0.16 1.32
CA ASN A 142 7.83 -0.58 2.41
C ASN A 142 8.27 -0.12 3.81
N ILE A 143 9.36 0.66 3.93
CA ILE A 143 9.71 1.30 5.20
C ILE A 143 8.60 2.21 5.73
N VAL A 144 7.84 2.86 4.84
CA VAL A 144 6.70 3.72 5.22
C VAL A 144 5.64 2.92 5.96
N LEU A 145 5.37 1.69 5.51
CA LEU A 145 4.40 0.80 6.16
C LEU A 145 4.90 0.35 7.54
N ARG A 146 6.19 0.00 7.66
CA ARG A 146 6.78 -0.35 8.96
C ARG A 146 6.76 0.81 9.94
N ASN A 147 7.09 2.00 9.48
CA ASN A 147 7.06 3.22 10.30
C ASN A 147 5.63 3.48 10.82
N ALA A 148 4.61 3.24 10.00
CA ALA A 148 3.21 3.35 10.39
C ALA A 148 2.75 2.30 11.43
N LEU A 149 3.58 1.31 11.79
CA LEU A 149 3.31 0.37 12.89
C LEU A 149 4.13 0.64 14.15
N GLN A 150 5.17 1.49 14.08
CA GLN A 150 6.09 1.68 15.19
C GLN A 150 5.40 2.27 16.43
N GLY A 151 5.44 1.58 17.56
CA GLY A 151 4.79 2.05 18.79
C GLY A 151 3.27 1.86 18.82
N LEU A 152 2.69 1.17 17.83
CA LEU A 152 1.31 0.69 17.89
C LEU A 152 1.27 -0.75 18.39
N THR A 153 0.19 -1.10 19.08
CA THR A 153 -0.06 -2.47 19.53
C THR A 153 -0.96 -3.19 18.52
N VAL A 154 -0.35 -3.96 17.61
CA VAL A 154 -1.08 -4.84 16.70
C VAL A 154 -1.48 -6.10 17.45
N LYS A 155 -2.79 -6.35 17.57
CA LYS A 155 -3.34 -7.53 18.27
C LYS A 155 -3.28 -8.77 17.37
N GLU A 156 -3.66 -8.59 16.11
CA GLU A 156 -3.63 -9.64 15.10
C GLU A 156 -3.63 -9.03 13.68
N HIS A 157 -3.19 -9.82 12.70
CA HIS A 157 -3.23 -9.46 11.29
C HIS A 157 -3.59 -10.64 10.39
N VAL A 158 -4.26 -10.35 9.28
CA VAL A 158 -4.45 -11.26 8.15
C VAL A 158 -3.58 -10.75 7.01
N ALA A 159 -2.79 -11.62 6.38
CA ALA A 159 -1.98 -11.26 5.22
C ALA A 159 -2.32 -12.15 4.02
N PHE A 160 -2.40 -11.55 2.83
CA PHE A 160 -2.55 -12.28 1.58
C PHE A 160 -1.85 -11.54 0.44
N GLU A 161 -1.53 -12.28 -0.61
CA GLU A 161 -0.88 -11.75 -1.81
C GLU A 161 -1.68 -12.16 -3.03
N VAL A 162 -1.81 -11.23 -3.97
CA VAL A 162 -2.32 -11.50 -5.33
C VAL A 162 -1.26 -11.11 -6.35
N SER A 163 -1.11 -11.91 -7.39
CA SER A 163 -0.18 -11.60 -8.49
C SER A 163 -0.72 -12.01 -9.85
N THR A 164 -0.16 -11.44 -10.91
CA THR A 164 -0.56 -11.74 -12.30
C THR A 164 0.15 -12.96 -12.88
N GLY A 165 0.76 -13.83 -12.05
CA GLY A 165 1.28 -15.13 -12.49
C GLY A 165 2.74 -15.18 -12.97
N HIS A 166 3.61 -14.23 -12.58
CA HIS A 166 5.07 -14.35 -12.81
C HIS A 166 5.60 -15.62 -12.09
N PRO A 167 6.66 -16.34 -12.59
CA PRO A 167 6.75 -17.80 -12.56
C PRO A 167 6.85 -18.46 -11.16
N THR A 168 6.96 -17.69 -10.09
CA THR A 168 6.98 -18.16 -8.70
C THR A 168 5.63 -18.04 -7.98
N ALA A 169 4.59 -17.50 -8.64
CA ALA A 169 3.27 -17.33 -8.05
C ALA A 169 2.60 -18.67 -7.72
N LYS A 170 2.01 -18.78 -6.52
CA LYS A 170 1.28 -19.98 -6.08
C LYS A 170 0.02 -20.25 -6.90
N VAL A 171 -0.60 -19.18 -7.40
CA VAL A 171 -1.70 -19.23 -8.38
C VAL A 171 -1.16 -18.57 -9.64
N ASN A 172 -0.94 -19.38 -10.68
CA ASN A 172 -0.26 -18.96 -11.92
C ASN A 172 -1.23 -18.66 -13.08
N SER A 173 -2.53 -18.55 -12.80
CA SER A 173 -3.51 -18.01 -13.75
C SER A 173 -3.77 -16.55 -13.43
N GLY A 174 -3.64 -15.66 -14.41
CA GLY A 174 -3.72 -14.21 -14.26
C GLY A 174 -3.13 -13.53 -15.49
N GLY A 175 -2.96 -12.22 -15.45
CA GLY A 175 -2.25 -11.53 -16.52
C GLY A 175 -2.37 -10.02 -16.50
N ILE A 176 -1.60 -9.39 -17.37
CA ILE A 176 -1.67 -7.96 -17.69
C ILE A 176 -1.86 -7.82 -19.19
N SER A 177 -2.71 -6.89 -19.60
CA SER A 177 -2.87 -6.49 -21.00
C SER A 177 -2.62 -4.99 -21.13
N ASN A 178 -1.73 -4.63 -22.04
CA ASN A 178 -1.29 -3.27 -22.30
C ASN A 178 -1.76 -2.83 -23.69
N ILE A 179 -2.10 -1.56 -23.86
CA ILE A 179 -2.31 -0.97 -25.19
C ILE A 179 -1.00 -0.88 -25.98
N ALA A 180 -1.09 -0.78 -27.31
CA ALA A 180 0.07 -0.70 -28.20
C ALA A 180 1.05 0.44 -27.87
N PHE A 181 0.55 1.58 -27.36
CA PHE A 181 1.41 2.68 -26.91
C PHE A 181 2.38 2.25 -25.81
N LEU A 182 1.94 1.35 -24.90
CA LEU A 182 2.77 0.89 -23.79
C LEU A 182 3.65 -0.30 -24.21
N SER A 183 3.06 -1.25 -24.93
CA SER A 183 3.77 -2.45 -25.38
C SER A 183 4.82 -2.17 -26.44
N GLY A 184 4.68 -1.07 -27.20
CA GLY A 184 5.36 -0.91 -28.47
C GLY A 184 4.77 -1.83 -29.54
N GLN A 185 5.44 -1.92 -30.71
CA GLN A 185 5.03 -2.81 -31.78
C GLN A 185 5.19 -4.27 -31.34
N GLN A 186 4.06 -4.95 -31.10
CA GLN A 186 4.04 -6.40 -30.90
C GLN A 186 3.91 -7.06 -32.28
N ASP A 187 4.86 -7.92 -32.66
CA ASP A 187 4.71 -8.77 -33.86
C ASP A 187 3.76 -9.92 -33.47
N PRO A 188 2.54 -9.99 -34.01
CA PRO A 188 1.55 -10.98 -33.58
C PRO A 188 1.86 -12.40 -34.08
N VAL A 189 2.94 -12.61 -34.87
CA VAL A 189 3.22 -13.88 -35.57
C VAL A 189 4.64 -14.41 -35.32
N LYS A 190 5.53 -13.69 -34.61
CA LYS A 190 6.90 -14.17 -34.39
C LYS A 190 7.18 -14.62 -32.97
N ASP A 191 7.11 -15.93 -32.77
CA ASP A 191 7.79 -16.62 -31.68
C ASP A 191 9.31 -16.33 -31.70
N ALA A 192 9.81 -15.84 -30.57
CA ALA A 192 11.15 -16.03 -29.98
C ALA A 192 12.47 -15.75 -30.76
N VAL A 193 12.51 -15.35 -32.04
CA VAL A 193 13.82 -15.31 -32.78
C VAL A 193 14.12 -13.99 -33.51
N THR A 194 13.46 -12.88 -33.19
CA THR A 194 13.86 -11.58 -33.77
C THR A 194 14.84 -10.86 -32.84
N PRO A 195 16.04 -10.44 -33.31
CA PRO A 195 16.98 -9.66 -32.51
C PRO A 195 16.32 -8.38 -31.98
N ALA A 196 16.65 -8.01 -30.75
CA ALA A 196 16.06 -6.91 -29.97
C ALA A 196 16.26 -5.48 -30.54
N SER A 197 16.54 -5.32 -31.83
CA SER A 197 17.02 -4.05 -32.39
C SER A 197 15.95 -3.07 -32.90
N VAL A 198 14.64 -3.37 -32.86
CA VAL A 198 13.61 -2.40 -33.33
C VAL A 198 12.34 -2.30 -32.47
N VAL A 199 12.22 -3.01 -31.33
CA VAL A 199 11.02 -2.92 -30.48
C VAL A 199 11.39 -2.38 -29.10
N ARG A 200 11.00 -1.14 -28.80
CA ARG A 200 11.23 -0.51 -27.50
C ARG A 200 9.88 -0.33 -26.80
N PRO A 201 9.52 -1.19 -25.83
CA PRO A 201 8.33 -0.95 -25.03
C PRO A 201 8.45 0.41 -24.32
N ASN A 202 7.32 1.06 -24.15
CA ASN A 202 7.21 2.33 -23.45
C ASN A 202 6.37 2.13 -22.18
N ALA A 203 7.02 1.88 -21.06
CA ALA A 203 6.37 1.53 -19.79
C ALA A 203 5.42 0.33 -19.90
N HIS A 204 5.82 -0.73 -20.62
CA HIS A 204 5.07 -1.99 -20.68
C HIS A 204 4.97 -2.61 -19.28
N ALA A 205 3.76 -2.75 -18.75
CA ALA A 205 3.55 -3.44 -17.48
C ALA A 205 3.67 -4.95 -17.68
N GLU A 206 4.75 -5.53 -17.16
CA GLU A 206 5.10 -6.94 -17.29
C GLU A 206 4.35 -7.81 -16.27
N SER A 207 4.38 -7.39 -15.01
CA SER A 207 3.78 -8.13 -13.91
C SER A 207 3.36 -7.22 -12.78
N ALA A 208 2.40 -7.69 -11.99
CA ALA A 208 1.92 -7.03 -10.79
C ALA A 208 1.87 -8.04 -9.66
N THR A 209 2.39 -7.63 -8.50
CA THR A 209 2.23 -8.33 -7.22
C THR A 209 1.72 -7.33 -6.20
N SER A 210 0.74 -7.73 -5.39
CA SER A 210 0.19 -6.90 -4.33
C SER A 210 0.01 -7.72 -3.07
N LYS A 211 0.65 -7.29 -1.99
CA LYS A 211 0.51 -7.89 -0.66
C LYS A 211 -0.30 -6.95 0.22
N PHE A 212 -1.29 -7.52 0.91
CA PHE A 212 -2.21 -6.81 1.78
C PHE A 212 -2.07 -7.35 3.20
N TRP A 213 -2.17 -6.45 4.17
CA TRP A 213 -2.24 -6.74 5.59
C TRP A 213 -3.47 -6.06 6.17
N ILE A 214 -4.41 -6.84 6.68
CA ILE A 214 -5.58 -6.33 7.42
C ILE A 214 -5.27 -6.53 8.90
N GLU A 215 -5.30 -5.46 9.68
CA GLU A 215 -4.76 -5.46 11.03
C GLU A 215 -5.79 -4.97 12.04
N LYS A 216 -5.78 -5.57 13.23
CA LYS A 216 -6.50 -5.07 14.41
C LYS A 216 -5.50 -4.38 15.33
N ILE A 217 -5.66 -3.07 15.49
CA ILE A 217 -4.79 -2.22 16.29
C ILE A 217 -5.52 -1.81 17.56
N GLU A 218 -4.86 -1.96 18.70
CA GLU A 218 -5.32 -1.41 19.96
C GLU A 218 -4.85 0.05 20.09
N TYR A 219 -5.82 0.92 20.37
CA TYR A 219 -5.61 2.34 20.56
C TYR A 219 -6.03 2.75 21.95
N ASP A 220 -5.29 3.71 22.48
CA ASP A 220 -5.62 4.45 23.66
C ASP A 220 -6.54 5.63 23.30
N VAL A 221 -7.67 5.80 23.99
CA VAL A 221 -8.61 6.92 23.80
C VAL A 221 -8.92 7.56 25.14
N ILE A 222 -8.80 8.89 25.24
CA ILE A 222 -9.21 9.66 26.41
C ILE A 222 -10.66 10.10 26.24
N VAL A 223 -11.55 9.51 27.04
CA VAL A 223 -12.98 9.86 27.08
C VAL A 223 -13.17 10.93 28.15
N PRO A 224 -13.67 12.13 27.82
CA PRO A 224 -13.96 13.15 28.82
C PRO A 224 -15.16 12.74 29.69
N LYS A 225 -15.50 13.55 30.71
CA LYS A 225 -16.75 13.42 31.44
C LYS A 225 -17.92 13.33 30.45
N LEU A 226 -18.75 12.30 30.59
CA LEU A 226 -19.83 12.00 29.66
C LEU A 226 -21.05 11.49 30.43
N PRO A 227 -22.26 12.02 30.23
CA PRO A 227 -23.46 11.51 30.88
C PRO A 227 -23.73 10.03 30.54
N GLY A 228 -24.51 9.37 31.39
CA GLY A 228 -24.91 7.99 31.17
C GLY A 228 -25.54 7.75 29.81
N ASN A 229 -25.11 6.69 29.12
CA ASN A 229 -25.56 6.30 27.78
C ASN A 229 -25.37 7.36 26.67
N ALA A 230 -24.69 8.48 26.95
CA ALA A 230 -24.36 9.45 25.91
C ALA A 230 -23.20 8.96 25.05
N SER A 231 -23.15 9.42 23.80
CA SER A 231 -22.07 9.09 22.86
C SER A 231 -21.24 10.31 22.50
N ILE A 232 -19.95 10.10 22.23
CA ILE A 232 -19.02 11.11 21.73
C ILE A 232 -18.12 10.52 20.65
N ASP A 233 -17.79 11.31 19.63
CA ASP A 233 -16.86 10.92 18.57
C ASP A 233 -15.45 11.39 18.94
N LEU A 234 -14.51 10.46 19.04
CA LEU A 234 -13.14 10.72 19.46
C LEU A 234 -12.13 10.14 18.46
N LYS A 235 -10.92 10.71 18.48
CA LYS A 235 -9.74 10.13 17.84
C LYS A 235 -8.85 9.48 18.91
N PRO A 236 -8.09 8.44 18.54
CA PRO A 236 -7.12 7.85 19.45
C PRO A 236 -5.96 8.81 19.71
N GLU A 237 -5.29 8.59 20.84
CA GLU A 237 -3.94 9.09 21.06
C GLU A 237 -2.99 8.35 20.13
N MET A 238 -2.13 9.09 19.44
CA MET A 238 -1.11 8.53 18.56
C MET A 238 0.28 8.83 19.12
N PRO A 239 1.26 7.91 18.96
CA PRO A 239 2.64 8.22 19.28
C PRO A 239 3.12 9.46 18.50
N PRO A 240 4.03 10.29 19.05
CA PRO A 240 4.55 11.46 18.33
C PRO A 240 5.14 11.10 16.96
N SER A 241 5.73 9.92 16.80
CA SER A 241 6.24 9.45 15.50
C SER A 241 5.18 9.27 14.39
N HIS A 242 3.87 9.41 14.71
CA HIS A 242 2.74 9.15 13.81
C HIS A 242 2.03 10.42 13.31
N HIS A 243 2.67 11.58 13.34
CA HIS A 243 2.03 12.86 12.98
C HIS A 243 1.34 12.90 11.60
N GLN A 244 1.67 11.98 10.68
CA GLN A 244 1.12 11.91 9.31
C GLN A 244 0.33 10.62 9.04
N ALA A 245 0.26 9.68 9.99
CA ALA A 245 -0.47 8.42 9.79
C ALA A 245 -1.99 8.67 9.82
N PRO A 246 -2.77 8.00 8.97
CA PRO A 246 -4.22 8.07 9.04
C PRO A 246 -4.70 7.46 10.36
N THR A 247 -5.68 8.11 11.00
CA THR A 247 -6.23 7.69 12.29
C THR A 247 -7.71 7.35 12.17
N PRO A 248 -8.16 6.20 12.69
CA PRO A 248 -9.59 5.90 12.73
C PRO A 248 -10.31 6.86 13.67
N ARG A 249 -11.63 6.94 13.51
CA ARG A 249 -12.50 7.66 14.44
C ARG A 249 -13.42 6.69 15.15
N PHE A 250 -13.64 6.92 16.44
CA PHE A 250 -14.46 6.06 17.27
C PHE A 250 -15.68 6.81 17.80
N ARG A 251 -16.85 6.16 17.79
CA ARG A 251 -18.03 6.61 18.53
C ARG A 251 -18.08 5.84 19.84
N ILE A 252 -17.70 6.50 20.93
CA ILE A 252 -17.68 5.93 22.27
C ILE A 252 -19.01 6.22 22.96
N THR A 253 -19.68 5.20 23.48
CA THR A 253 -20.90 5.35 24.27
C THR A 253 -20.64 5.00 25.72
N ALA A 254 -20.96 5.92 26.63
CA ALA A 254 -20.77 5.75 28.06
C ALA A 254 -21.65 4.62 28.61
N PRO A 255 -21.24 4.00 29.74
CA PRO A 255 -22.14 3.10 30.48
C PRO A 255 -23.30 3.90 31.10
N PRO A 256 -24.34 3.24 31.65
CA PRO A 256 -25.47 3.94 32.28
C PRO A 256 -25.09 4.92 33.40
N GLY A 257 -24.01 4.66 34.13
CA GLY A 257 -23.48 5.55 35.18
C GLY A 257 -22.68 6.76 34.67
N GLY A 258 -22.44 6.85 33.36
CA GLY A 258 -21.61 7.90 32.75
C GLY A 258 -20.11 7.68 32.93
N VAL A 259 -19.34 8.66 32.49
CA VAL A 259 -17.89 8.79 32.72
C VAL A 259 -17.69 9.92 33.74
N PRO A 260 -16.97 9.68 34.85
CA PRO A 260 -16.85 10.64 35.95
C PRO A 260 -16.08 11.92 35.56
N PRO A 261 -16.18 12.98 36.39
CA PRO A 261 -15.29 14.14 36.30
C PRO A 261 -13.82 13.69 36.38
N GLY A 262 -12.98 14.18 35.46
CA GLY A 262 -11.60 13.71 35.28
C GLY A 262 -11.39 12.86 34.03
N GLY A 263 -12.47 12.37 33.42
CA GLY A 263 -12.40 11.53 32.22
C GLY A 263 -11.81 10.14 32.51
N LYS A 264 -11.63 9.36 31.46
CA LYS A 264 -11.10 8.00 31.55
C LYS A 264 -10.33 7.64 30.28
N LYS A 265 -9.15 7.08 30.46
CA LYS A 265 -8.39 6.46 29.37
C LYS A 265 -8.88 5.02 29.17
N ILE A 266 -9.29 4.68 27.95
CA ILE A 266 -9.75 3.34 27.59
C ILE A 266 -8.95 2.77 26.43
N LYS A 267 -9.02 1.45 26.26
CA LYS A 267 -8.45 0.73 25.13
C LYS A 267 -9.55 0.31 24.18
N VAL A 268 -9.43 0.73 22.92
CA VAL A 268 -10.36 0.35 21.85
C VAL A 268 -9.60 -0.30 20.73
N THR A 269 -10.21 -1.25 20.03
CA THR A 269 -9.58 -1.88 18.86
C THR A 269 -10.17 -1.31 17.57
N GLY A 270 -9.30 -0.81 16.69
CA GLY A 270 -9.66 -0.38 15.35
C GLY A 270 -9.10 -1.31 14.28
N THR A 271 -9.74 -1.34 13.11
CA THR A 271 -9.17 -1.99 11.91
C THR A 271 -8.37 -1.00 11.08
N GLN A 272 -7.25 -1.45 10.50
CA GLN A 272 -6.56 -0.77 9.41
C GLN A 272 -6.18 -1.77 8.30
N ILE A 273 -5.82 -1.24 7.13
CA ILE A 273 -5.27 -2.00 6.01
C ILE A 273 -3.95 -1.37 5.59
N GLN A 274 -2.91 -2.17 5.46
CA GLN A 274 -1.70 -1.80 4.73
C GLN A 274 -1.62 -2.58 3.43
N TYR A 275 -1.07 -1.98 2.38
CA TYR A 275 -0.73 -2.71 1.17
C TYR A 275 0.57 -2.23 0.56
N SER A 276 1.24 -3.14 -0.15
CA SER A 276 2.38 -2.88 -1.02
C SER A 276 2.12 -3.55 -2.37
N GLN A 277 2.08 -2.74 -3.41
CA GLN A 277 1.95 -3.16 -4.80
C GLN A 277 3.26 -2.88 -5.52
N THR A 278 3.79 -3.89 -6.21
CA THR A 278 4.93 -3.74 -7.13
C THR A 278 4.46 -4.07 -8.53
N ILE A 279 4.61 -3.12 -9.45
CA ILE A 279 4.45 -3.29 -10.88
C ILE A 279 5.83 -3.29 -11.52
N ILE A 280 6.14 -4.28 -12.35
CA ILE A 280 7.37 -4.27 -13.15
C ILE A 280 7.06 -3.58 -14.49
N LEU A 281 7.70 -2.43 -14.73
CA LEU A 281 7.57 -1.70 -15.99
C LEU A 281 8.81 -1.91 -16.86
N ASN A 282 8.63 -2.32 -18.10
CA ASN A 282 9.72 -2.52 -19.06
C ASN A 282 9.82 -1.32 -20.00
N PHE A 283 10.97 -0.63 -19.98
CA PHE A 283 11.34 0.40 -20.94
C PHE A 283 12.83 0.72 -20.87
N GLY A 284 13.39 1.21 -21.99
CA GLY A 284 14.81 1.56 -22.06
C GLY A 284 15.75 0.38 -21.85
N GLY A 285 15.31 -0.84 -22.17
CA GLY A 285 16.08 -2.08 -21.96
C GLY A 285 16.14 -2.57 -20.51
N LEU A 286 15.43 -1.90 -19.60
CA LEU A 286 15.40 -2.22 -18.17
C LEU A 286 13.97 -2.54 -17.72
N SER A 287 13.91 -3.34 -16.66
CA SER A 287 12.75 -3.53 -15.81
C SER A 287 12.86 -2.61 -14.60
N TRP A 288 11.80 -1.84 -14.36
CA TRP A 288 11.70 -0.83 -13.32
C TRP A 288 10.66 -1.26 -12.29
N PRO A 289 11.05 -1.65 -11.07
CA PRO A 289 10.10 -1.88 -10.00
C PRO A 289 9.41 -0.57 -9.60
N HIS A 290 8.14 -0.45 -9.94
CA HIS A 290 7.27 0.65 -9.55
C HIS A 290 6.45 0.22 -8.33
N VAL A 291 6.75 0.81 -7.18
CA VAL A 291 6.13 0.43 -5.90
C VAL A 291 5.15 1.49 -5.44
N THR A 292 3.96 1.06 -5.05
CA THR A 292 2.95 1.90 -4.38
C THR A 292 2.58 1.23 -3.06
N CYS A 293 2.56 2.00 -1.98
CA CYS A 293 2.18 1.50 -0.67
C CYS A 293 1.35 2.52 0.09
N ALA A 294 0.40 2.05 0.89
CA ALA A 294 -0.37 2.93 1.77
C ALA A 294 -0.86 2.20 3.03
N THR A 295 -1.07 3.00 4.09
CA THR A 295 -1.88 2.63 5.26
C THR A 295 -3.25 3.28 5.09
N LEU A 296 -4.31 2.53 5.33
CA LEU A 296 -5.71 2.94 5.18
C LEU A 296 -6.46 2.63 6.47
N VAL A 297 -7.33 3.55 6.89
CA VAL A 297 -8.23 3.36 8.04
C VAL A 297 -9.68 3.58 7.59
N PRO A 298 -10.66 2.95 8.26
CA PRO A 298 -12.07 3.20 7.97
C PRO A 298 -12.41 4.69 8.08
N THR A 299 -13.14 5.20 7.09
CA THR A 299 -13.75 6.53 7.15
C THR A 299 -14.96 6.57 8.08
N ASP A 300 -15.65 5.44 8.20
CA ASP A 300 -16.82 5.27 9.04
C ASP A 300 -16.42 5.19 10.52
N LEU A 301 -17.27 5.74 11.38
CA LEU A 301 -17.08 5.71 12.82
C LEU A 301 -17.17 4.28 13.34
N GLN A 302 -16.09 3.84 13.99
CA GLN A 302 -16.05 2.54 14.66
C GLN A 302 -16.73 2.68 16.04
N ARG A 303 -17.82 1.97 16.26
CA ARG A 303 -18.63 2.10 17.47
C ARG A 303 -18.06 1.26 18.60
N PHE A 304 -17.99 1.84 19.79
CA PHE A 304 -17.55 1.18 21.00
C PHE A 304 -18.48 1.52 22.16
N GLN A 305 -18.94 0.49 22.87
CA GLN A 305 -19.74 0.63 24.08
C GLN A 305 -18.83 0.37 25.27
N MET A 306 -18.66 1.38 26.13
CA MET A 306 -17.90 1.22 27.37
C MET A 306 -18.66 0.29 28.31
N THR A 307 -17.95 -0.66 28.91
CA THR A 307 -18.47 -1.42 30.04
C THR A 307 -18.20 -0.66 31.34
N GLY A 308 -19.12 -0.71 32.30
CA GLY A 308 -18.98 0.00 33.59
C GLY A 308 -17.85 -0.52 34.49
N LYS A 309 -17.06 -1.50 34.03
CA LYS A 309 -16.03 -2.22 34.80
C LYS A 309 -14.59 -2.03 34.28
N GLU A 310 -14.40 -1.32 33.17
CA GLU A 310 -13.06 -1.00 32.65
C GLU A 310 -12.33 0.04 33.49
#